data_AF-X0ZDN1-F1
#
_entry.id   AF-X0ZDN1-F1
#
_cell.length_a   1.000
_cell.length_b   1.000
_cell.length_c   1.000
_cell.angle_alpha   90.00
_cell.angle_beta   90.00
_cell.angle_gamma   90.00
#
_symmetry.space_group_name_H-M   'P 1'
#
loop_
_entity.id
_entity.type
_entity.pdbx_description
1 polymer ?
#
loop_
_entity_poly.entity_id
_entity_poly.type
_entity_poly.pdbx_seq_one_letter_code
_entity_poly.pdbx_strand_id
1 'polypeptide(L)'
;ISYPKVQKSFKSALEKYHNKIYQRNLIDDLRLSLELLFKEILNNNKGLENQEKALGEYLKEKNVPKQLKNMYWKLIDYYAKYQNSYAKHENKADSMDSSEIEFVIYLTGTFIRFLLTLEDSKNERK
;
A
#
# COMPACT_ATOMS: atom_id res chain seq x y z
N ILE A 1 -7.45 15.40 6.37
CA ILE A 1 -6.49 14.27 6.38
C ILE A 1 -5.31 14.65 5.48
N SER A 2 -4.10 14.80 6.05
CA SER A 2 -2.94 15.46 5.44
C SER A 2 -1.82 14.47 5.11
N TYR A 3 -2.02 13.64 4.09
CA TYR A 3 -0.97 12.77 3.54
C TYR A 3 -0.67 13.15 2.07
N PRO A 4 -0.16 14.38 1.79
CA PRO A 4 -0.06 14.90 0.43
C PRO A 4 0.88 14.08 -0.46
N LYS A 5 1.93 13.50 0.11
CA LYS A 5 2.87 12.64 -0.65
C LYS A 5 2.23 11.30 -1.02
N VAL A 6 1.49 10.68 -0.09
CA VAL A 6 0.70 9.47 -0.35
C VAL A 6 -0.32 9.73 -1.45
N GLN A 7 -1.09 10.83 -1.32
CA GLN A 7 -2.10 11.22 -2.31
C GLN A 7 -1.49 11.49 -3.68
N LYS A 8 -0.36 12.21 -3.75
CA LYS A 8 0.33 12.50 -5.00
C LYS A 8 0.77 11.21 -5.71
N SER A 9 1.39 10.29 -4.97
CA SER A 9 1.85 9.00 -5.51
C SER A 9 0.68 8.17 -6.02
N PHE A 10 -0.37 8.00 -5.20
CA PHE A 10 -1.55 7.21 -5.57
C PHE A 10 -2.30 7.81 -6.77
N LYS A 11 -2.47 9.14 -6.81
CA LYS A 11 -3.10 9.83 -7.95
C LYS A 11 -2.28 9.64 -9.23
N SER A 12 -0.96 9.68 -9.15
CA SER A 12 -0.11 9.45 -10.32
C SER A 12 -0.27 8.03 -10.87
N ALA A 13 -0.42 7.02 -10.01
CA ALA A 13 -0.74 5.66 -10.44
C ALA A 13 -2.09 5.60 -11.18
N LEU A 14 -3.12 6.26 -10.67
CA LEU A 14 -4.45 6.29 -11.31
C LEU A 14 -4.43 7.02 -12.67
N GLU A 15 -3.69 8.12 -12.78
CA GLU A 15 -3.51 8.84 -14.05
C GLU A 15 -2.79 7.96 -15.08
N LYS A 16 -1.74 7.23 -14.68
CA LYS A 16 -1.04 6.28 -15.56
C LYS A 16 -1.94 5.13 -16.00
N TYR A 17 -2.76 4.61 -15.08
CA TYR A 17 -3.74 3.57 -15.37
C TYR A 17 -4.77 4.04 -16.40
N HIS A 18 -5.39 5.20 -16.15
CA HIS A 18 -6.41 5.77 -17.03
C HIS A 18 -5.89 6.02 -18.44
N ASN A 19 -4.67 6.52 -18.55
CA ASN A 19 -4.03 6.82 -19.84
C ASN A 19 -3.37 5.58 -20.50
N LYS A 20 -3.33 4.43 -19.81
CA LYS A 20 -2.67 3.19 -20.26
C LYS A 20 -1.19 3.38 -20.62
N ILE A 21 -0.48 4.19 -19.84
CA ILE A 21 0.94 4.51 -20.04
C ILE A 21 1.76 4.10 -18.82
N TYR A 22 3.05 3.81 -19.04
CA TYR A 22 4.05 3.63 -17.98
C TYR A 22 3.62 2.62 -16.91
N GLN A 23 3.20 1.42 -17.31
CA GLN A 23 2.67 0.39 -16.41
C GLN A 23 3.65 0.02 -15.29
N ARG A 24 4.97 -0.03 -15.58
CA ARG A 24 6.00 -0.23 -14.55
C ARG A 24 5.96 0.87 -13.47
N ASN A 25 5.99 2.14 -13.91
CA ASN A 25 5.96 3.27 -13.00
C ASN A 25 4.65 3.36 -12.19
N LEU A 26 3.54 2.89 -12.76
CA LEU A 26 2.26 2.78 -12.04
C LEU A 26 2.40 1.87 -10.82
N ILE A 27 3.00 0.68 -10.97
CA ILE A 27 3.21 -0.26 -9.86
C ILE A 27 4.16 0.31 -8.82
N ASP A 28 5.23 0.98 -9.24
CA ASP A 28 6.15 1.68 -8.35
C ASP A 28 5.43 2.79 -7.56
N ASP A 29 4.53 3.55 -8.19
CA ASP A 29 3.75 4.60 -7.54
C ASP A 29 2.75 4.05 -6.51
N LEU A 30 2.12 2.90 -6.80
CA LEU A 30 1.25 2.20 -5.84
C LEU A 30 2.07 1.73 -4.63
N ARG A 31 3.22 1.10 -4.87
CA ARG A 31 4.15 0.69 -3.82
C ARG A 31 4.56 1.85 -2.94
N LEU A 32 5.02 2.94 -3.58
CA LEU A 32 5.50 4.14 -2.92
C LEU A 32 4.40 4.79 -2.08
N SER A 33 3.16 4.83 -2.59
CA SER A 33 2.03 5.41 -1.85
C SER A 33 1.79 4.69 -0.52
N LEU A 34 1.82 3.36 -0.51
CA LEU A 34 1.64 2.55 0.67
C LEU A 34 2.84 2.65 1.63
N GLU A 35 4.05 2.62 1.09
CA GLU A 35 5.28 2.75 1.90
C GLU A 35 5.35 4.10 2.61
N LEU A 36 5.02 5.19 1.90
CA LEU A 36 4.96 6.53 2.49
C LEU A 36 3.94 6.60 3.63
N LEU A 37 2.77 5.99 3.45
CA LEU A 37 1.75 5.96 4.49
C LEU A 37 2.23 5.19 5.73
N PHE A 38 2.88 4.04 5.53
CA PHE A 38 3.44 3.27 6.64
C PHE A 38 4.51 4.04 7.38
N LYS A 39 5.43 4.71 6.66
CA LYS A 39 6.48 5.54 7.28
C LYS A 39 5.88 6.66 8.13
N GLU A 40 4.86 7.35 7.63
CA GLU A 40 4.20 8.43 8.36
C GLU A 40 3.41 7.92 9.59
N ILE A 41 2.57 6.89 9.44
CA ILE A 41 1.73 6.37 10.54
C ILE A 41 2.58 5.65 11.61
N LEU A 42 3.58 4.88 11.19
CA LEU A 42 4.41 4.07 12.09
C LEU A 42 5.66 4.84 12.57
N ASN A 43 5.79 6.12 12.19
CA ASN A 43 6.90 7.01 12.51
C ASN A 43 8.28 6.35 12.35
N ASN A 44 8.52 5.77 11.17
CA ASN A 44 9.78 5.09 10.86
C ASN A 44 10.17 5.29 9.38
N ASN A 45 11.35 4.83 8.99
CA ASN A 45 11.87 4.94 7.61
C ASN A 45 12.09 3.58 6.93
N LYS A 46 11.40 2.53 7.38
CA LYS A 46 11.57 1.17 6.86
C LYS A 46 10.84 0.99 5.52
N GLY A 47 11.39 0.15 4.65
CA GLY A 47 10.68 -0.35 3.46
C GLY A 47 9.56 -1.32 3.83
N LEU A 48 8.61 -1.54 2.92
CA LEU A 48 7.39 -2.36 3.17
C LEU A 48 7.66 -3.74 3.79
N GLU A 49 8.72 -4.43 3.36
CA GLU A 49 9.09 -5.78 3.82
C GLU A 49 9.45 -5.83 5.30
N ASN A 50 9.88 -4.70 5.87
CA ASN A 50 10.44 -4.64 7.22
C ASN A 50 9.45 -4.03 8.23
N GLN A 51 8.15 -3.99 7.87
CA GLN A 51 7.13 -3.30 8.65
C GLN A 51 6.33 -4.22 9.58
N GLU A 52 6.52 -5.56 9.53
CA GLU A 52 5.72 -6.55 10.28
C GLU A 52 5.53 -6.18 11.75
N LYS A 53 6.65 -5.96 12.45
CA LYS A 53 6.63 -5.69 13.89
C LYS A 53 5.92 -4.38 14.22
N ALA A 54 6.31 -3.29 13.55
CA ALA A 54 5.77 -1.97 13.82
C ALA A 54 4.27 -1.89 13.47
N LEU A 55 3.88 -2.48 12.33
CA LEU A 55 2.49 -2.58 11.92
C LEU A 55 1.68 -3.44 12.88
N GLY A 56 2.23 -4.58 13.33
CA GLY A 56 1.58 -5.47 14.29
C GLY A 56 1.33 -4.82 15.66
N GLU A 57 2.26 -3.98 16.12
CA GLU A 57 2.13 -3.16 17.33
C GLU A 57 1.05 -2.08 17.13
N TYR A 58 1.13 -1.30 16.05
CA TYR A 58 0.14 -0.28 15.70
C TYR A 58 -1.29 -0.84 15.61
N LEU A 59 -1.49 -1.95 14.89
CA LEU A 59 -2.82 -2.56 14.73
C LEU A 59 -3.35 -3.11 16.07
N LYS A 60 -2.46 -3.56 16.97
CA LYS A 60 -2.84 -3.96 18.33
C LYS A 60 -3.32 -2.76 19.14
N GLU A 61 -2.63 -1.63 19.09
CA GLU A 61 -3.04 -0.39 19.76
C GLU A 61 -4.38 0.14 19.24
N LYS A 62 -4.67 -0.10 17.96
CA LYS A 62 -5.96 0.21 17.32
C LYS A 62 -7.07 -0.80 17.63
N ASN A 63 -6.83 -1.78 18.50
CA ASN A 63 -7.77 -2.85 18.85
C ASN A 63 -8.24 -3.68 17.64
N VAL A 64 -7.40 -3.83 16.62
CA VAL A 64 -7.72 -4.68 15.46
C VAL A 64 -7.64 -6.16 15.89
N PRO A 65 -8.66 -6.99 15.59
CA PRO A 65 -8.67 -8.40 15.96
C PRO A 65 -7.43 -9.17 15.46
N LYS A 66 -6.94 -10.12 16.25
CA LYS A 66 -5.70 -10.88 15.97
C LYS A 66 -5.70 -11.52 14.57
N GLN A 67 -6.81 -12.13 14.16
CA GLN A 67 -6.89 -12.78 12.85
C GLN A 67 -6.86 -11.77 11.70
N LEU A 68 -7.52 -10.62 11.88
CA LEU A 68 -7.53 -9.56 10.87
C LEU A 68 -6.15 -8.94 10.68
N LYS A 69 -5.42 -8.62 11.76
CA LYS A 69 -4.05 -8.08 11.63
C LYS A 69 -3.08 -9.09 11.00
N ASN A 70 -3.22 -10.38 11.30
CA ASN A 70 -2.40 -11.44 10.70
C ASN A 70 -2.68 -11.56 9.19
N MET A 71 -3.95 -11.56 8.80
CA MET A 71 -4.35 -11.56 7.38
C MET A 71 -3.85 -10.31 6.66
N TYR A 72 -4.02 -9.14 7.27
CA TYR A 72 -3.56 -7.87 6.71
C TYR A 72 -2.06 -7.89 6.44
N TRP A 73 -1.24 -8.32 7.40
CA TRP A 73 0.19 -8.47 7.18
C TRP A 73 0.51 -9.47 6.08
N LYS A 74 -0.18 -10.63 6.02
CA LYS A 74 0.08 -11.59 4.95
C LYS A 74 -0.25 -11.08 3.56
N LEU A 75 -1.32 -10.30 3.42
CA LEU A 75 -1.64 -9.65 2.15
C LEU A 75 -0.55 -8.62 1.77
N ILE A 76 -0.05 -7.83 2.73
CA ILE A 76 1.07 -6.89 2.51
C ILE A 76 2.37 -7.61 2.12
N ASP A 77 2.72 -8.71 2.81
CA ASP A 77 3.90 -9.54 2.53
C ASP A 77 3.86 -10.09 1.10
N TYR A 78 2.73 -10.67 0.69
CA TYR A 78 2.56 -11.16 -0.69
C TYR A 78 2.52 -10.04 -1.72
N TYR A 79 1.87 -8.92 -1.42
CA TYR A 79 1.85 -7.73 -2.26
C TYR A 79 3.28 -7.20 -2.51
N ALA A 80 4.09 -7.06 -1.46
CA ALA A 80 5.46 -6.58 -1.58
C ALA A 80 6.35 -7.55 -2.37
N LYS A 81 6.19 -8.87 -2.15
CA LYS A 81 6.88 -9.92 -2.91
C LYS A 81 6.50 -9.92 -4.39
N TYR A 82 5.21 -9.77 -4.70
CA TYR A 82 4.72 -9.61 -6.06
C TYR A 82 5.42 -8.42 -6.72
N GLN A 83 5.35 -7.23 -6.15
CA GLN A 83 5.97 -6.05 -6.77
C GLN A 83 7.49 -6.18 -6.94
N ASN A 84 8.19 -6.79 -5.98
CA ASN A 84 9.64 -7.04 -6.08
C ASN A 84 10.02 -8.01 -7.19
N SER A 85 9.20 -9.04 -7.46
CA SER A 85 9.47 -9.98 -8.54
C SER A 85 9.22 -9.35 -9.90
N TYR A 86 8.19 -8.51 -10.03
CA TYR A 86 7.89 -7.77 -11.25
C TYR A 86 8.96 -6.73 -11.58
N ALA A 87 9.50 -6.02 -10.58
CA ALA A 87 10.58 -5.05 -10.79
C ALA A 87 11.90 -5.69 -11.30
N LYS A 88 12.13 -6.98 -11.03
CA LYS A 88 13.37 -7.70 -11.42
C LYS A 88 13.32 -8.35 -12.80
N HIS A 89 12.13 -8.60 -13.34
CA HIS A 89 11.97 -9.19 -14.66
C HIS A 89 11.56 -8.08 -15.64
N GLU A 90 12.55 -7.42 -16.26
CA GLU A 90 12.35 -6.26 -17.15
C GLU A 90 11.34 -6.50 -18.28
N ASN A 91 11.10 -7.76 -18.66
CA ASN A 91 10.15 -8.14 -19.71
C ASN A 91 8.70 -8.40 -19.22
N LYS A 92 8.41 -8.35 -17.91
CA LYS A 92 7.06 -8.65 -17.38
C LYS A 92 6.19 -7.43 -17.07
N ALA A 93 6.80 -6.27 -16.85
CA ALA A 93 6.04 -5.07 -16.51
C ALA A 93 5.20 -4.56 -17.70
N ASP A 94 5.70 -4.75 -18.93
CA ASP A 94 4.97 -4.45 -20.17
C ASP A 94 4.01 -5.59 -20.58
N SER A 95 4.02 -6.72 -19.87
CA SER A 95 3.19 -7.90 -20.14
C SER A 95 2.09 -8.09 -19.09
N MET A 96 1.90 -7.13 -18.19
CA MET A 96 0.95 -7.29 -17.09
C MET A 96 -0.47 -7.05 -17.59
N ASP A 97 -1.34 -8.02 -17.34
CA ASP A 97 -2.72 -7.91 -17.79
C ASP A 97 -3.42 -6.75 -17.08
N SER A 98 -4.31 -6.07 -17.80
CA SER A 98 -5.06 -4.93 -17.25
C SER A 98 -5.87 -5.28 -15.99
N SER A 99 -6.35 -6.52 -15.87
CA SER A 99 -7.05 -7.01 -14.68
C SER A 99 -6.11 -7.22 -13.49
N GLU A 100 -4.86 -7.63 -13.72
CA GLU A 100 -3.84 -7.71 -12.65
C GLU A 100 -3.51 -6.31 -12.12
N ILE A 101 -3.31 -5.34 -13.02
CA ILE A 101 -3.05 -3.94 -12.63
C ILE A 101 -4.22 -3.39 -11.80
N GLU A 102 -5.45 -3.59 -12.27
CA GLU A 102 -6.65 -3.13 -11.57
C GLU A 102 -6.76 -3.77 -10.18
N PHE A 103 -6.51 -5.07 -10.07
CA PHE A 103 -6.49 -5.78 -8.79
C PHE A 103 -5.49 -5.14 -7.80
N VAL A 104 -4.27 -4.83 -8.26
CA VAL A 104 -3.23 -4.21 -7.43
C VAL A 104 -3.62 -2.78 -7.02
N ILE A 105 -4.29 -2.01 -7.88
CA ILE A 105 -4.82 -0.67 -7.55
C ILE A 105 -5.84 -0.78 -6.42
N TYR A 106 -6.85 -1.66 -6.55
CA TYR A 106 -7.88 -1.84 -5.52
C TYR A 106 -7.32 -2.38 -4.21
N LEU A 107 -6.34 -3.29 -4.28
CA LEU A 107 -5.69 -3.83 -3.09
C LEU A 107 -4.90 -2.73 -2.34
N THR A 108 -4.16 -1.89 -3.08
CA THR A 108 -3.45 -0.73 -2.52
C THR A 108 -4.41 0.26 -1.87
N GLY A 109 -5.50 0.60 -2.58
CA GLY A 109 -6.56 1.47 -2.06
C GLY A 109 -7.22 0.91 -0.79
N THR A 110 -7.44 -0.40 -0.74
CA THR A 110 -7.99 -1.10 0.43
C THR A 110 -7.05 -0.99 1.63
N PHE A 111 -5.74 -1.21 1.44
CA PHE A 111 -4.76 -1.06 2.51
C PHE A 111 -4.71 0.37 3.06
N ILE A 112 -4.64 1.36 2.16
CA ILE A 112 -4.62 2.78 2.51
C ILE A 112 -5.91 3.15 3.26
N ARG A 113 -7.08 2.81 2.70
CA ARG A 113 -8.37 3.16 3.29
C ARG A 113 -8.52 2.57 4.68
N PHE A 114 -8.15 1.31 4.89
CA PHE A 114 -8.20 0.67 6.20
C PHE A 114 -7.39 1.46 7.23
N LEU A 115 -6.15 1.82 6.92
CA LEU A 115 -5.31 2.59 7.84
C LEU A 115 -5.87 3.99 8.12
N LEU A 116 -6.38 4.69 7.09
CA LEU A 116 -6.99 6.00 7.28
C LEU A 116 -8.23 5.94 8.18
N THR A 117 -9.09 4.91 8.02
CA THR A 117 -10.25 4.75 8.91
C THR A 117 -9.86 4.50 10.37
N LEU A 118 -8.73 3.83 10.61
CA LEU A 118 -8.19 3.66 11.95
C LEU A 118 -7.63 4.97 12.52
N GLU A 119 -7.09 5.85 11.68
CA GLU A 119 -6.64 7.19 12.09
C GLU A 119 -7.82 8.13 12.36
N ASP A 120 -8.86 8.11 11.54
CA ASP A 120 -10.05 8.95 11.72
C ASP A 120 -10.84 8.56 12.98
N SER A 121 -11.01 7.26 13.26
CA SER A 121 -11.68 6.78 14.48
C SER A 121 -10.95 7.09 15.79
N LYS A 122 -9.70 7.57 15.74
CA LYS A 122 -9.00 8.16 16.89
C LYS A 122 -9.50 9.58 17.20
N ASN A 123 -9.98 10.31 16.19
CA ASN A 123 -10.44 11.70 16.33
C ASN A 123 -11.88 11.80 16.88
N GLU A 124 -12.67 10.73 16.78
CA GLU A 124 -14.05 10.67 17.30
C GLU A 124 -14.13 10.23 18.77
N ARG A 125 -13.01 9.80 19.38
CA ARG A 125 -12.92 9.42 20.81
C ARG A 125 -12.24 10.51 21.64
N LYS A 126 -12.66 11.76 21.46
CA LYS A 126 -12.34 12.88 22.34
C LYS A 126 -13.61 13.45 22.96
#